data_AF-A0A8S1T5I1-F1
#
_entry.id   AF-A0A8S1T5I1-F1
#
_cell.length_a   1.000
_cell.length_b   1.000
_cell.length_c   1.000
_cell.angle_alpha   90.00
_cell.angle_beta   90.00
_cell.angle_gamma   90.00
#
_symmetry.space_group_name_H-M   'P 1'
#
loop_
_entity.id
_entity.type
_entity.pdbx_description
1 polymer ?
#
loop_
_entity_poly.entity_id
_entity_poly.type
_entity_poly.pdbx_seq_one_letter_code
_entity_poly.pdbx_strand_id
1 'polypeptide(L)'
;MKQIQKRKNKSKQQQKVKLDSSQIIKLMTAQKQKQEKGSKNFCNLIGMSFIKIPIYKFSPEINQYLQKYNKETTVSFIQCNLTTLEGLNFDGTQVKYLRVDYNSLKGDSLQFIAQHFPNLITLNLKHNQIANLEDLVHLKHLKNLEDLNLSFNPVKKYQDYKTTIFQHLPQLSNLDNEMDTDDSMADTSEDLILQSSEDEESEASFDDYEESSEEDKKQKNKRKKVKK
;
A
#
# COMPACT_ATOMS: atom_id res chain seq x y z
N MET A 1 -32.01 38.17 21.00
CA MET A 1 -30.60 37.77 21.21
C MET A 1 -30.29 36.59 20.30
N LYS A 2 -30.01 36.92 19.04
CA LYS A 2 -29.67 36.00 17.96
C LYS A 2 -28.17 35.73 17.98
N GLN A 3 -27.81 34.46 17.82
CA GLN A 3 -26.60 33.97 17.16
C GLN A 3 -25.24 34.32 17.81
N ILE A 4 -24.25 33.44 17.59
CA ILE A 4 -22.83 33.57 17.99
C ILE A 4 -22.51 33.04 19.41
N GLN A 5 -22.75 31.74 19.63
CA GLN A 5 -21.80 30.91 20.38
C GLN A 5 -21.71 29.48 19.80
N LYS A 6 -21.96 29.36 18.48
CA LYS A 6 -21.20 28.43 17.64
C LYS A 6 -19.72 28.81 17.79
N ARG A 7 -18.93 27.99 18.48
CA ARG A 7 -17.54 27.68 18.09
C ARG A 7 -16.94 26.60 19.01
N LYS A 8 -16.88 25.39 18.43
CA LYS A 8 -15.70 24.49 18.49
C LYS A 8 -15.49 23.56 19.69
N ASN A 9 -16.56 22.99 20.26
CA ASN A 9 -16.47 21.68 20.93
C ASN A 9 -17.26 20.58 20.18
N LYS A 10 -17.38 20.72 18.85
CA LYS A 10 -17.67 19.59 17.96
C LYS A 10 -16.37 18.78 17.80
N SER A 11 -16.42 17.52 18.20
CA SER A 11 -15.74 16.39 17.54
C SER A 11 -14.30 16.63 17.06
N LYS A 12 -13.32 16.49 17.96
CA LYS A 12 -11.94 16.14 17.59
C LYS A 12 -11.71 14.62 17.61
N GLN A 13 -12.73 13.83 17.25
CA GLN A 13 -12.43 12.64 16.46
C GLN A 13 -12.18 13.17 15.05
N GLN A 14 -10.92 13.21 14.65
CA GLN A 14 -10.57 13.36 13.25
C GLN A 14 -11.35 12.29 12.48
N GLN A 15 -12.46 12.66 11.85
CA GLN A 15 -12.95 11.92 10.69
C GLN A 15 -11.83 12.05 9.67
N LYS A 16 -10.88 11.10 9.67
CA LYS A 16 -10.04 10.86 8.50
C LYS A 16 -11.02 10.73 7.33
N VAL A 17 -10.96 11.67 6.40
CA VAL A 17 -11.74 11.62 5.17
C VAL A 17 -11.48 10.24 4.57
N LYS A 18 -12.51 9.38 4.52
CA LYS A 18 -12.37 8.08 3.90
C LYS A 18 -12.13 8.34 2.42
N LEU A 19 -10.94 7.98 1.94
CA LEU A 19 -10.60 8.06 0.53
C LEU A 19 -11.56 7.16 -0.25
N ASP A 20 -12.01 7.62 -1.41
CA ASP A 20 -12.78 6.79 -2.32
C ASP A 20 -11.87 5.77 -3.04
N SER A 21 -12.48 4.81 -3.73
CA SER A 21 -11.74 3.75 -4.45
C SER A 21 -10.80 4.32 -5.52
N SER A 22 -11.16 5.43 -6.18
CA SER A 22 -10.35 6.06 -7.23
C SER A 22 -9.09 6.70 -6.64
N GLN A 23 -9.23 7.43 -5.53
CA GLN A 23 -8.13 8.01 -4.77
C GLN A 23 -7.19 6.93 -4.24
N ILE A 24 -7.73 5.84 -3.68
CA ILE A 24 -6.93 4.69 -3.22
C ILE A 24 -6.14 4.09 -4.38
N ILE A 25 -6.78 3.84 -5.52
CA ILE A 25 -6.11 3.27 -6.71
C ILE A 25 -5.02 4.20 -7.25
N LYS A 26 -5.22 5.53 -7.22
CA LYS A 26 -4.19 6.50 -7.59
C LYS A 26 -2.96 6.37 -6.68
N LEU A 27 -3.15 6.27 -5.37
CA LEU A 27 -2.06 6.06 -4.41
C LEU A 27 -1.34 4.72 -4.65
N MET A 28 -2.09 3.64 -4.84
CA MET A 28 -1.53 2.30 -5.13
C MET A 28 -0.70 2.32 -6.40
N THR A 29 -1.20 2.97 -7.45
CA THR A 29 -0.49 3.11 -8.73
C THR A 29 0.78 3.91 -8.59
N ALA A 30 0.74 5.04 -7.88
CA ALA A 30 1.93 5.84 -7.62
C ALA A 30 3.00 5.04 -6.84
N GLN A 31 2.58 4.25 -5.84
CA GLN A 31 3.51 3.43 -5.07
C GLN A 31 4.11 2.29 -5.91
N LYS A 32 3.32 1.61 -6.73
CA LYS A 32 3.81 0.55 -7.64
C LYS A 32 4.79 1.08 -8.68
N GLN A 33 4.52 2.26 -9.26
CA GLN A 33 5.47 2.90 -10.17
C GLN A 33 6.80 3.28 -9.49
N LYS A 34 6.77 3.70 -8.22
CA LYS A 34 7.99 3.98 -7.45
C LYS A 34 8.81 2.70 -7.17
N GLN A 35 8.14 1.56 -6.99
CA GLN A 35 8.79 0.25 -6.83
C GLN A 35 9.48 -0.21 -8.11
N GLU A 36 8.81 -0.07 -9.26
CA GLU A 36 9.36 -0.47 -10.57
C GLU A 36 10.57 0.39 -10.99
N LYS A 37 10.61 1.65 -10.54
CA LYS A 37 11.73 2.56 -10.81
C LYS A 37 12.97 2.30 -9.92
N GLY A 38 12.98 1.21 -9.14
CA GLY A 38 14.17 0.78 -8.38
C GLY A 38 14.56 1.72 -7.24
N SER A 39 13.59 2.42 -6.64
CA SER A 39 13.88 3.26 -5.47
C SER A 39 14.37 2.37 -4.32
N LYS A 40 15.59 2.64 -3.82
CA LYS A 40 16.36 1.85 -2.84
C LYS A 40 15.64 1.56 -1.51
N ASN A 41 14.45 2.11 -1.30
CA ASN A 41 13.66 1.99 -0.08
C ASN A 41 12.54 0.95 -0.17
N PHE A 42 12.32 0.34 -1.34
CA PHE A 42 11.43 -0.80 -1.47
C PHE A 42 12.29 -2.05 -1.48
N CYS A 43 12.08 -2.89 -0.47
CA CYS A 43 12.74 -4.16 -0.24
C CYS A 43 12.99 -4.89 -1.57
N ASN A 44 14.15 -5.53 -1.75
CA ASN A 44 14.56 -6.30 -2.94
C ASN A 44 13.65 -7.50 -3.29
N LEU A 45 12.43 -7.54 -2.74
CA LEU A 45 11.38 -8.47 -3.05
C LEU A 45 10.60 -7.98 -4.28
N ILE A 46 10.75 -8.70 -5.38
CA ILE A 46 9.96 -8.54 -6.60
C ILE A 46 8.50 -8.89 -6.24
N GLY A 47 7.68 -7.86 -6.01
CA GLY A 47 6.33 -8.04 -5.50
C GLY A 47 5.46 -6.79 -5.56
N MET A 48 4.23 -6.94 -5.07
CA MET A 48 3.26 -5.86 -4.90
C MET A 48 3.23 -5.44 -3.43
N SER A 49 3.71 -4.23 -3.12
CA SER A 49 3.73 -3.71 -1.75
C SER A 49 2.94 -2.42 -1.63
N PHE A 50 2.03 -2.34 -0.68
CA PHE A 50 1.30 -1.13 -0.33
C PHE A 50 1.56 -0.80 1.13
N ILE A 51 1.95 0.43 1.40
CA ILE A 51 2.38 0.88 2.72
C ILE A 51 1.64 2.17 3.03
N LYS A 52 1.00 2.26 4.20
CA LYS A 52 0.27 3.46 4.66
C LYS A 52 -0.89 3.91 3.74
N ILE A 53 -1.38 3.05 2.83
CA ILE A 53 -2.57 3.33 2.00
C ILE A 53 -3.82 2.86 2.76
N PRO A 54 -4.76 3.74 3.16
CA PRO A 54 -5.89 3.38 4.01
C PRO A 54 -6.98 2.64 3.23
N ILE A 55 -6.84 1.33 3.11
CA ILE A 55 -7.81 0.41 2.52
C ILE A 55 -8.74 -0.08 3.64
N TYR A 56 -9.92 0.53 3.77
CA TYR A 56 -10.91 0.10 4.78
C TYR A 56 -11.74 -1.10 4.33
N LYS A 57 -11.93 -1.26 3.02
CA LYS A 57 -12.68 -2.36 2.39
C LYS A 57 -12.21 -2.54 0.95
N PHE A 58 -12.19 -3.78 0.48
CA PHE A 58 -11.91 -4.10 -0.91
C PHE A 58 -13.17 -3.86 -1.77
N SER A 59 -13.15 -2.78 -2.56
CA SER A 59 -14.18 -2.51 -3.56
C SER A 59 -13.92 -3.29 -4.86
N PRO A 60 -14.92 -3.44 -5.75
CA PRO A 60 -14.71 -4.07 -7.05
C PRO A 60 -13.57 -3.44 -7.86
N GLU A 61 -13.42 -2.12 -7.80
CA GLU A 61 -12.37 -1.38 -8.51
C GLU A 61 -10.98 -1.68 -7.94
N ILE A 62 -10.85 -1.74 -6.60
CA ILE A 62 -9.59 -2.11 -5.94
C ILE A 62 -9.22 -3.56 -6.31
N ASN A 63 -10.19 -4.47 -6.26
CA ASN A 63 -9.96 -5.86 -6.65
C ASN A 63 -9.54 -5.99 -8.11
N GLN A 64 -10.19 -5.27 -9.04
CA GLN A 64 -9.80 -5.25 -10.44
C GLN A 64 -8.37 -4.73 -10.63
N TYR A 65 -7.95 -3.75 -9.82
CA TYR A 65 -6.56 -3.28 -9.83
C TYR A 65 -5.59 -4.36 -9.33
N LEU A 66 -5.88 -5.00 -8.19
CA LEU A 66 -5.04 -6.03 -7.60
C LEU A 66 -4.86 -7.25 -8.53
N GLN A 67 -5.92 -7.65 -9.25
CA GLN A 67 -5.89 -8.78 -10.18
C GLN A 67 -4.85 -8.63 -11.31
N LYS A 68 -4.45 -7.40 -11.66
CA LYS A 68 -3.40 -7.16 -12.66
C LYS A 68 -2.04 -7.72 -12.23
N TYR A 69 -1.84 -7.93 -10.93
CA TYR A 69 -0.59 -8.36 -10.31
C TYR A 69 -0.70 -9.75 -9.65
N ASN A 70 -1.64 -10.59 -10.11
CA ASN A 70 -1.83 -11.95 -9.58
C ASN A 70 -0.65 -12.92 -9.81
N LYS A 71 0.35 -12.50 -10.61
CA LYS A 71 1.57 -13.30 -10.85
C LYS A 71 2.67 -13.02 -9.83
N GLU A 72 2.51 -12.01 -8.98
CA GLU A 72 3.52 -11.62 -8.00
C GLU A 72 3.64 -12.70 -6.90
N THR A 73 4.88 -13.00 -6.52
CA THR A 73 5.15 -14.00 -5.46
C THR A 73 5.11 -13.39 -4.06
N THR A 74 5.26 -12.08 -3.97
CA THR A 74 5.24 -11.32 -2.72
C THR A 74 4.13 -10.29 -2.76
N VAL A 75 3.27 -10.30 -1.75
CA VAL A 75 2.19 -9.32 -1.56
C VAL A 75 2.30 -8.71 -0.18
N SER A 76 2.21 -7.39 -0.08
CA SER A 76 2.32 -6.67 1.19
C SER A 76 1.26 -5.58 1.32
N PHE A 77 0.55 -5.55 2.45
CA PHE A 77 -0.38 -4.49 2.85
C PHE A 77 0.00 -4.04 4.27
N ILE A 78 0.94 -3.12 4.38
CA ILE A 78 1.50 -2.69 5.66
C ILE A 78 0.84 -1.37 6.08
N GLN A 79 0.29 -1.31 7.29
CA GLN A 79 -0.35 -0.11 7.82
C GLN A 79 -1.49 0.40 6.90
N CYS A 80 -2.26 -0.53 6.34
CA CYS A 80 -3.34 -0.23 5.40
C CYS A 80 -4.71 0.00 6.07
N ASN A 81 -4.78 0.02 7.40
CA ASN A 81 -6.02 0.10 8.18
C ASN A 81 -7.01 -1.06 7.93
N LEU A 82 -6.53 -2.22 7.49
CA LEU A 82 -7.37 -3.38 7.23
C LEU A 82 -7.91 -3.93 8.57
N THR A 83 -9.23 -4.09 8.67
CA THR A 83 -9.87 -4.78 9.81
C THR A 83 -10.33 -6.18 9.48
N THR A 84 -10.46 -6.48 8.18
CA THR A 84 -10.85 -7.78 7.64
C THR A 84 -10.25 -7.91 6.23
N LEU A 85 -10.08 -9.15 5.76
CA LEU A 85 -9.76 -9.46 4.38
C LEU A 85 -11.01 -9.81 3.56
N GLU A 86 -12.19 -9.77 4.16
CA GLU A 86 -13.45 -10.04 3.47
C GLU A 86 -13.64 -9.10 2.26
N GLY A 87 -14.05 -9.69 1.14
CA GLY A 87 -14.24 -8.98 -0.13
C GLY A 87 -12.98 -8.81 -0.95
N LEU A 88 -11.81 -9.23 -0.48
CA LEU A 88 -10.61 -9.34 -1.32
C LEU A 88 -10.84 -10.42 -2.39
N ASN A 89 -10.95 -10.01 -3.65
CA ASN A 89 -11.09 -10.93 -4.77
C ASN A 89 -9.77 -10.98 -5.56
N PHE A 90 -8.81 -11.69 -4.98
CA PHE A 90 -7.46 -11.85 -5.50
C PHE A 90 -7.09 -13.33 -5.53
N ASP A 91 -6.54 -13.80 -6.65
CA ASP A 91 -6.00 -15.15 -6.79
C ASP A 91 -4.58 -15.19 -6.21
N GLY A 92 -4.47 -15.71 -4.98
CA GLY A 92 -3.22 -15.81 -4.24
C GLY A 92 -2.42 -17.08 -4.51
N THR A 93 -2.76 -17.89 -5.52
CA THR A 93 -2.09 -19.18 -5.80
C THR A 93 -0.60 -19.05 -6.06
N GLN A 94 -0.13 -17.93 -6.64
CA GLN A 94 1.28 -17.69 -6.91
C GLN A 94 2.04 -17.07 -5.74
N VAL A 95 1.33 -16.59 -4.72
CA VAL A 95 1.92 -15.86 -3.59
C VAL A 95 2.57 -16.85 -2.62
N LYS A 96 3.82 -16.57 -2.30
CA LYS A 96 4.64 -17.31 -1.32
C LYS A 96 4.90 -16.48 -0.06
N TYR A 97 4.96 -15.16 -0.19
CA TYR A 97 5.27 -14.24 0.90
C TYR A 97 4.13 -13.25 1.06
N LEU A 98 3.38 -13.35 2.16
CA LEU A 98 2.30 -12.42 2.50
C LEU A 98 2.65 -11.63 3.75
N ARG A 99 2.62 -10.30 3.61
CA ARG A 99 2.85 -9.35 4.69
C ARG A 99 1.61 -8.49 4.90
N VAL A 100 1.06 -8.50 6.10
CA VAL A 100 -0.12 -7.70 6.47
C VAL A 100 0.09 -7.02 7.83
N ASP A 101 1.31 -6.53 8.03
CA ASP A 101 1.79 -5.93 9.27
C ASP A 101 1.03 -4.63 9.61
N TYR A 102 0.94 -4.30 10.91
CA TYR A 102 0.35 -3.03 11.39
C TYR A 102 -1.09 -2.79 10.92
N ASN A 103 -1.91 -3.83 10.92
CA ASN A 103 -3.34 -3.74 10.64
C ASN A 103 -4.16 -4.07 11.88
N SER A 104 -5.44 -4.37 11.70
CA SER A 104 -6.38 -4.72 12.78
C SER A 104 -7.13 -6.00 12.45
N LEU A 105 -6.46 -6.95 11.79
CA LEU A 105 -7.01 -8.24 11.41
C LEU A 105 -7.26 -9.11 12.66
N LYS A 106 -8.33 -9.88 12.62
CA LYS A 106 -8.73 -10.82 13.68
C LYS A 106 -8.63 -12.26 13.18
N GLY A 107 -9.02 -13.22 14.02
CA GLY A 107 -8.93 -14.65 13.73
C GLY A 107 -9.68 -15.10 12.47
N ASP A 108 -10.81 -14.46 12.15
CA ASP A 108 -11.58 -14.69 10.92
C ASP A 108 -10.74 -14.53 9.64
N SER A 109 -9.77 -13.60 9.67
CA SER A 109 -8.87 -13.32 8.57
C SER A 109 -7.90 -14.48 8.29
N LEU A 110 -7.63 -15.34 9.29
CA LEU A 110 -6.78 -16.52 9.12
C LEU A 110 -7.44 -17.58 8.25
N GLN A 111 -8.75 -17.78 8.40
CA GLN A 111 -9.52 -18.67 7.54
C GLN A 111 -9.49 -18.18 6.09
N PHE A 112 -9.68 -16.88 5.90
CA PHE A 112 -9.59 -16.26 4.58
C PHE A 112 -8.20 -16.47 3.95
N ILE A 113 -7.13 -16.20 4.70
CA ILE A 113 -5.75 -16.38 4.21
C ILE A 113 -5.51 -17.84 3.78
N ALA A 114 -5.94 -18.80 4.60
CA ALA A 114 -5.78 -20.22 4.31
C ALA A 114 -6.48 -20.67 3.03
N GLN A 115 -7.62 -20.06 2.69
CA GLN A 115 -8.41 -20.41 1.50
C GLN A 115 -7.88 -19.75 0.21
N HIS A 116 -7.40 -18.51 0.31
CA HIS A 116 -7.04 -17.70 -0.86
C HIS A 116 -5.55 -17.72 -1.21
N PHE A 117 -4.69 -18.11 -0.27
CA PHE A 117 -3.23 -18.15 -0.46
C PHE A 117 -2.67 -19.54 -0.09
N PRO A 118 -3.02 -20.59 -0.85
CA PRO A 118 -2.73 -21.98 -0.46
C PRO A 118 -1.25 -22.35 -0.46
N ASN A 119 -0.41 -21.61 -1.18
CA ASN A 119 1.01 -21.91 -1.39
C ASN A 119 1.95 -21.01 -0.57
N LEU A 120 1.45 -20.36 0.49
CA LEU A 120 2.27 -19.52 1.35
C LEU A 120 3.40 -20.29 2.02
N ILE A 121 4.56 -19.64 2.05
CA ILE A 121 5.78 -20.06 2.76
C ILE A 121 5.99 -19.17 3.98
N THR A 122 5.80 -17.86 3.82
CA THR A 122 5.97 -16.88 4.90
C THR A 122 4.70 -16.05 5.05
N LEU A 123 4.21 -15.97 6.29
CA LEU A 123 3.08 -15.13 6.68
C LEU A 123 3.47 -14.20 7.82
N ASN A 124 3.49 -12.89 7.54
CA ASN A 124 3.74 -11.88 8.56
C ASN A 124 2.44 -11.15 8.94
N LEU A 125 2.04 -11.33 10.21
CA LEU A 125 0.87 -10.74 10.85
C LEU A 125 1.28 -9.86 12.05
N LYS A 126 2.54 -9.39 12.12
CA LYS A 126 3.06 -8.51 13.18
C LYS A 126 2.10 -7.31 13.39
N HIS A 127 1.82 -6.96 14.64
CA HIS A 127 0.89 -5.88 15.01
C HIS A 127 -0.51 -6.03 14.37
N ASN A 128 -1.24 -7.07 14.75
CA ASN A 128 -2.67 -7.27 14.44
C ASN A 128 -3.48 -7.57 15.73
N GLN A 129 -4.75 -7.99 15.59
CA GLN A 129 -5.68 -8.25 16.71
C GLN A 129 -6.07 -9.73 16.84
N ILE A 130 -5.19 -10.66 16.47
CA ILE A 130 -5.44 -12.10 16.64
C ILE A 130 -5.35 -12.46 18.12
N ALA A 131 -6.46 -12.93 18.69
CA ALA A 131 -6.61 -13.07 20.14
C ALA A 131 -6.81 -14.50 20.65
N ASN A 132 -7.15 -15.46 19.79
CA ASN A 132 -7.43 -16.83 20.19
C ASN A 132 -6.48 -17.81 19.50
N LEU A 133 -6.02 -18.82 20.24
CA LEU A 133 -5.21 -19.91 19.68
C LEU A 133 -6.03 -20.81 18.75
N GLU A 134 -7.32 -20.97 19.02
CA GLU A 134 -8.23 -21.80 18.23
C GLU A 134 -8.32 -21.35 16.76
N ASP A 135 -8.23 -20.05 16.51
CA ASP A 135 -8.28 -19.48 15.16
C ASP A 135 -7.08 -19.92 14.29
N LEU A 136 -5.96 -20.34 14.91
CA LEU A 136 -4.77 -20.79 14.19
C LEU A 136 -4.96 -22.16 13.53
N VAL A 137 -5.99 -22.92 13.92
CA VAL A 137 -6.33 -24.21 13.29
C VAL A 137 -6.61 -24.06 11.78
N HIS A 138 -7.03 -22.87 11.34
CA HIS A 138 -7.28 -22.59 9.93
C HIS A 138 -6.01 -22.66 9.08
N LEU A 139 -4.85 -22.31 9.64
CA LEU A 139 -3.58 -22.29 8.92
C LEU A 139 -2.99 -23.70 8.69
N LYS A 140 -3.55 -24.76 9.30
CA LYS A 140 -3.06 -26.15 9.16
C LYS A 140 -3.07 -26.69 7.72
N HIS A 141 -3.86 -26.05 6.85
CA HIS A 141 -3.99 -26.42 5.45
C HIS A 141 -2.88 -25.83 4.58
N LEU A 142 -2.17 -24.81 5.06
CA LEU A 142 -1.03 -24.21 4.38
C LEU A 142 0.21 -25.11 4.55
N LYS A 143 0.31 -26.13 3.69
CA LYS A 143 1.31 -27.20 3.82
C LYS A 143 2.75 -26.75 3.65
N ASN A 144 2.95 -25.64 2.96
CA ASN A 144 4.28 -25.08 2.68
C ASN A 144 4.64 -23.94 3.65
N LEU A 145 3.80 -23.62 4.64
CA LEU A 145 4.04 -22.51 5.55
C LEU A 145 5.18 -22.85 6.52
N GLU A 146 6.31 -22.20 6.35
CA GLU A 146 7.53 -22.41 7.14
C GLU A 146 7.74 -21.30 8.17
N ASP A 147 7.36 -20.06 7.83
CA ASP A 147 7.58 -18.87 8.67
C ASP A 147 6.26 -18.18 9.03
N LEU A 148 6.02 -17.97 10.32
CA LEU A 148 4.85 -17.26 10.83
C LEU A 148 5.29 -16.23 11.86
N ASN A 149 4.90 -14.97 11.67
CA ASN A 149 5.12 -13.91 12.64
C ASN A 149 3.78 -13.38 13.17
N LEU A 150 3.53 -13.60 14.45
CA LEU A 150 2.36 -13.12 15.21
C LEU A 150 2.79 -12.15 16.32
N SER A 151 4.01 -11.61 16.27
CA SER A 151 4.48 -10.62 17.23
C SER A 151 3.52 -9.45 17.38
N PHE A 152 3.34 -8.97 18.60
CA PHE A 152 2.39 -7.91 18.95
C PHE A 152 0.91 -8.23 18.63
N ASN A 153 0.52 -9.50 18.59
CA ASN A 153 -0.88 -9.92 18.65
C ASN A 153 -1.26 -10.36 20.07
N PRO A 154 -2.52 -10.15 20.50
CA PRO A 154 -2.99 -10.58 21.82
C PRO A 154 -2.82 -12.07 22.12
N VAL A 155 -2.77 -12.93 21.10
CA VAL A 155 -2.54 -14.39 21.25
C VAL A 155 -1.20 -14.72 21.92
N LYS A 156 -0.19 -13.84 21.87
CA LYS A 156 1.11 -14.09 22.54
C LYS A 156 1.03 -14.07 24.07
N LYS A 157 -0.09 -13.63 24.67
CA LYS A 157 -0.26 -13.62 26.13
C LYS A 157 -0.44 -15.02 26.75
N TYR A 158 -0.79 -16.02 25.94
CA TYR A 158 -1.02 -17.38 26.44
C TYR A 158 0.32 -18.06 26.75
N GLN A 159 0.39 -18.75 27.89
CA GLN A 159 1.61 -19.41 28.36
C GLN A 159 2.02 -20.59 27.47
N ASP A 160 1.03 -21.30 26.93
CA ASP A 160 1.15 -22.44 26.03
C ASP A 160 1.27 -22.04 24.55
N TYR A 161 1.31 -20.74 24.24
CA TYR A 161 1.30 -20.18 22.89
C TYR A 161 2.20 -20.92 21.88
N LYS A 162 3.50 -21.05 22.17
CA LYS A 162 4.43 -21.70 21.24
C LYS A 162 4.12 -23.17 21.05
N THR A 163 3.89 -23.89 22.16
CA THR A 163 3.61 -25.33 22.15
C THR A 163 2.35 -25.62 21.35
N THR A 164 1.27 -24.88 21.59
CA THR A 164 0.00 -25.03 20.90
C THR A 164 0.12 -24.71 19.41
N ILE A 165 0.92 -23.69 19.03
CA ILE A 165 1.21 -23.39 17.63
C ILE A 165 1.92 -24.55 16.94
N PHE A 166 3.02 -25.05 17.48
CA PHE A 166 3.76 -26.14 16.85
C PHE A 166 2.97 -27.46 16.83
N GLN A 167 2.04 -27.66 17.77
CA GLN A 167 1.10 -28.78 17.73
C GLN A 167 0.08 -28.67 16.59
N HIS A 168 -0.45 -27.47 16.34
CA HIS A 168 -1.42 -27.25 15.27
C HIS A 168 -0.79 -27.08 13.88
N LEU A 169 0.42 -26.52 13.84
CA LEU A 169 1.17 -26.18 12.64
C LEU A 169 2.54 -26.89 12.66
N PRO A 170 2.58 -28.24 12.59
CA PRO A 170 3.82 -28.99 12.66
C PRO A 170 4.76 -28.76 11.47
N GLN A 171 4.25 -28.18 10.38
CA GLN A 171 5.06 -27.79 9.21
C GLN A 171 5.89 -26.51 9.44
N LEU A 172 5.57 -25.75 10.50
CA LEU A 172 6.23 -24.48 10.77
C LEU A 172 7.65 -24.70 11.25
N SER A 173 8.61 -24.02 10.63
CA SER A 173 10.03 -24.04 11.03
C SER A 173 10.36 -22.88 11.97
N ASN A 174 9.73 -21.72 11.74
CA ASN A 174 10.05 -20.48 12.43
C ASN A 174 8.77 -19.78 12.92
N LEU A 175 8.78 -19.42 14.20
CA LEU A 175 7.70 -18.69 14.85
C LEU A 175 8.25 -17.40 15.47
N ASP A 176 7.65 -16.27 15.09
CA ASP A 176 8.01 -14.93 15.57
C ASP A 176 9.49 -14.56 15.36
N ASN A 177 10.11 -15.07 14.29
CA ASN A 177 11.46 -14.65 13.94
C ASN A 177 11.46 -13.17 13.54
N GLU A 178 12.24 -12.38 14.28
CA GLU A 178 12.55 -10.99 13.98
C GLU A 178 13.55 -10.89 12.82
N MET A 179 13.23 -11.48 11.65
CA MET A 179 13.86 -11.03 10.41
C MET A 179 13.21 -9.70 9.98
N ASP A 180 13.23 -8.74 10.89
CA ASP A 180 12.98 -7.32 10.63
C ASP A 180 14.26 -6.74 10.03
N THR A 181 14.61 -7.15 8.81
CA THR A 181 15.44 -6.28 7.99
C THR A 181 14.56 -5.11 7.56
N ASP A 182 14.72 -4.03 8.30
CA ASP A 182 14.21 -2.68 8.05
C ASP A 182 12.82 -2.35 8.64
N ASP A 183 12.76 -2.31 9.98
CA ASP A 183 11.80 -1.47 10.73
C ASP A 183 12.04 0.05 10.47
N SER A 184 12.95 0.43 9.57
CA SER A 184 12.84 1.71 8.86
C SER A 184 11.59 1.64 7.99
N MET A 185 10.47 2.02 8.59
CA MET A 185 9.31 2.54 7.87
C MET A 185 9.75 3.82 7.16
N ALA A 186 10.62 3.65 6.15
CA ALA A 186 11.30 4.71 5.43
C ALA A 186 10.23 5.70 5.01
N ASP A 187 10.51 6.92 5.43
CA ASP A 187 9.63 8.07 5.48
C ASP A 187 8.96 8.34 4.13
N THR A 188 7.85 7.67 3.89
CA THR A 188 6.98 7.86 2.72
C THR A 188 5.84 8.82 3.04
N SER A 189 5.96 9.55 4.16
CA SER A 189 4.83 10.15 4.86
C SER A 189 4.45 11.56 4.40
N GLU A 190 5.28 12.25 3.61
CA GLU A 190 5.01 13.68 3.32
C GLU A 190 4.65 14.01 1.85
N ASP A 191 4.96 13.15 0.87
CA ASP A 191 4.79 13.53 -0.55
C ASP A 191 3.47 13.10 -1.22
N LEU A 192 2.62 12.28 -0.58
CA LEU A 192 1.46 11.67 -1.27
C LEU A 192 0.10 12.25 -0.88
N ILE A 193 0.01 13.19 0.06
CA ILE A 193 -1.28 13.67 0.59
C ILE A 193 -1.78 14.99 -0.05
N LEU A 194 -1.01 15.70 -0.88
CA LEU A 194 -1.47 16.98 -1.44
C LEU A 194 -1.11 17.21 -2.91
N GLN A 195 -1.91 16.66 -3.83
CA GLN A 195 -2.20 17.27 -5.15
C GLN A 195 -3.60 16.88 -5.62
N SER A 196 -4.61 17.06 -4.78
CA SER A 196 -6.02 16.96 -5.18
C SER A 196 -6.78 18.21 -4.75
N SER A 197 -6.42 19.33 -5.38
CA SER A 197 -7.09 20.64 -5.46
C SER A 197 -5.99 21.60 -5.99
N GLU A 198 -5.99 22.16 -7.19
CA GLU A 198 -7.06 22.69 -8.03
C GLU A 198 -6.62 22.55 -9.51
N ASP A 199 -7.45 21.88 -10.32
CA ASP A 199 -7.50 22.15 -11.75
C ASP A 199 -8.44 23.37 -11.91
N GLU A 200 -7.89 24.55 -12.21
CA GLU A 200 -8.66 25.60 -12.88
C GLU A 200 -8.14 25.73 -14.32
N GLU A 201 -8.93 25.21 -15.26
CA GLU A 201 -8.95 25.66 -16.64
C GLU A 201 -9.28 27.15 -16.69
N SER A 202 -8.47 27.94 -17.39
CA SER A 202 -9.03 29.06 -18.17
C SER A 202 -8.22 29.28 -19.45
N GLU A 203 -8.87 28.82 -20.52
CA GLU A 203 -8.97 29.34 -21.88
C GLU A 203 -8.12 30.54 -22.31
N ALA A 204 -7.69 30.42 -23.58
CA ALA A 204 -7.01 31.43 -24.36
C ALA A 204 -7.77 32.78 -24.47
N SER A 205 -7.02 33.88 -24.54
CA SER A 205 -7.46 35.08 -25.24
C SER A 205 -6.35 35.64 -26.13
N PHE A 206 -6.72 35.78 -27.40
CA PHE A 206 -6.02 36.39 -28.53
C PHE A 206 -6.25 37.92 -28.55
N ASP A 207 -5.40 38.64 -29.31
CA ASP A 207 -5.45 40.08 -29.71
C ASP A 207 -5.00 41.16 -28.68
N ASP A 208 -4.22 42.22 -28.98
CA ASP A 208 -3.66 42.78 -30.23
C ASP A 208 -2.68 43.97 -29.96
N TYR A 209 -1.82 44.31 -30.95
CA TYR A 209 -0.95 45.52 -31.23
C TYR A 209 -0.36 46.43 -30.09
N GLU A 210 0.81 47.08 -30.20
CA GLU A 210 1.34 47.92 -31.28
C GLU A 210 2.88 48.19 -31.13
N GLU A 211 3.54 48.17 -32.29
CA GLU A 211 4.68 48.94 -32.82
C GLU A 211 5.45 49.98 -31.96
N SER A 212 6.78 49.91 -31.95
CA SER A 212 7.66 51.06 -32.29
C SER A 212 9.10 50.63 -32.57
N SER A 213 9.76 51.49 -33.34
CA SER A 213 10.83 51.26 -34.31
C SER A 213 12.23 51.70 -33.86
N GLU A 214 13.19 51.47 -34.76
CA GLU A 214 14.57 52.03 -34.88
C GLU A 214 15.72 51.15 -34.33
N GLU A 215 16.41 50.41 -35.20
CA GLU A 215 17.56 50.78 -36.06
C GLU A 215 18.92 50.73 -35.33
N ASP A 216 19.78 49.74 -35.64
CA ASP A 216 21.05 50.03 -36.35
C ASP A 216 21.90 48.78 -36.72
N LYS A 217 21.98 48.55 -38.04
CA LYS A 217 23.19 48.42 -38.90
C LYS A 217 24.39 47.53 -38.47
N LYS A 218 24.55 46.38 -39.15
CA LYS A 218 25.56 46.11 -40.24
C LYS A 218 25.96 44.63 -40.37
N GLN A 219 25.49 43.98 -41.44
CA GLN A 219 26.03 42.75 -42.01
C GLN A 219 27.28 43.01 -42.86
N LYS A 220 28.34 42.22 -42.66
CA LYS A 220 29.43 42.02 -43.63
C LYS A 220 29.17 40.75 -44.44
N ASN A 221 28.82 40.95 -45.70
CA ASN A 221 28.85 39.97 -46.78
C ASN A 221 30.27 39.45 -47.07
N LYS A 222 30.41 38.17 -47.46
CA LYS A 222 31.01 37.77 -48.76
C LYS A 222 30.95 36.24 -49.04
N ARG A 223 30.10 35.91 -50.04
CA ARG A 223 30.30 35.05 -51.25
C ARG A 223 30.57 33.54 -51.03
N LYS A 224 29.66 32.60 -51.43
CA LYS A 224 29.34 32.07 -52.81
C LYS A 224 30.62 31.62 -53.56
N LYS A 225 30.82 30.42 -54.14
CA LYS A 225 30.04 29.28 -54.70
C LYS A 225 31.02 28.08 -54.78
N VAL A 226 30.68 26.86 -54.38
CA VAL A 226 30.18 25.69 -55.16
C VAL A 226 30.71 25.53 -56.61
N LYS A 227 31.55 24.48 -56.77
CA LYS A 227 31.70 23.49 -57.85
C LYS A 227 31.17 23.84 -59.25
N LYS A 228 32.08 23.88 -60.22
CA LYS A 228 32.21 22.88 -61.29
C LYS A 228 33.57 23.01 -61.98
#